data_AF-A0ABD2KZY8-F1
#
_entry.id   AF-A0ABD2KZY8-F1
#
_cell.length_a   1.000
_cell.length_b   1.000
_cell.length_c   1.000
_cell.angle_alpha   90.00
_cell.angle_beta   90.00
_cell.angle_gamma   90.00
#
_symmetry.space_group_name_H-M   'P 1'
#
loop_
_entity.id
_entity.type
_entity.pdbx_description
1 polymer ?
#
loop_
_entity_poly.entity_id
_entity_poly.type
_entity_poly.pdbx_seq_one_letter_code
_entity_poly.pdbx_strand_id
1 'polypeptide(L)'
;MSENNSTIANENEPMLKILDVPENERFDLAIRKLDFCRRWPRNLHNEFAAQTAVSKNSRKINKFLPICVDFLGEIVEYFGTAKESICEQIYPSLFEIVSNKIYDDFHPPLDDEEKQWQAEKGETLAKEGQGGHVNVLSVDEWHSVEWSHSKLVYELFLLVLRSDKFRVTRAKDFVDQQFVRRLITNVAICPHSEERRYLAQILRSIYLKFVRFRPHIRKHLFYSLGEAVFDERCQLATTKTFHGVAETLDILENVIGAFKVPLKSEDKQMFSKVLLPLHKSDSFESFYKMVN
;
A
#
# COMPACT_ATOMS: atom_id res chain seq x y z
N MET A 1 4.36 -39.98 21.55
CA MET A 1 3.18 -40.39 20.78
C MET A 1 2.01 -39.52 21.20
N SER A 2 1.66 -38.55 20.37
CA SER A 2 0.32 -37.95 20.27
C SER A 2 0.40 -36.94 19.14
N GLU A 3 -0.13 -37.38 18.01
CA GLU A 3 -0.31 -36.67 16.76
C GLU A 3 -1.03 -35.34 16.97
N ASN A 4 -0.61 -34.31 16.26
CA ASN A 4 -1.51 -33.25 15.80
C ASN A 4 -1.15 -32.97 14.34
N ASN A 5 -1.79 -33.75 13.47
CA ASN A 5 -1.94 -33.49 12.05
C ASN A 5 -2.63 -32.12 11.86
N SER A 6 -1.85 -31.05 11.71
CA SER A 6 -2.29 -29.93 10.88
C SER A 6 -1.98 -30.31 9.45
N THR A 7 -3.04 -30.72 8.74
CA THR A 7 -3.08 -31.04 7.33
C THR A 7 -2.23 -30.05 6.53
N ILE A 8 -1.07 -30.53 6.07
CA ILE A 8 -0.27 -29.89 5.04
C ILE A 8 -1.14 -29.92 3.78
N ALA A 9 -1.92 -28.88 3.53
CA ALA A 9 -2.62 -28.72 2.27
C ALA A 9 -1.55 -28.59 1.17
N ASN A 10 -1.56 -29.55 0.24
CA ASN A 10 -0.60 -29.73 -0.86
C ASN A 10 -0.16 -28.40 -1.48
N GLU A 11 1.14 -28.09 -1.39
CA GLU A 11 1.75 -26.86 -1.95
C GLU A 11 1.74 -26.78 -3.50
N ASN A 12 1.11 -27.73 -4.21
CA ASN A 12 1.11 -27.78 -5.67
C ASN A 12 -0.20 -28.32 -6.29
N GLU A 13 -1.33 -28.33 -5.59
CA GLU A 13 -2.60 -28.66 -6.27
C GLU A 13 -3.07 -27.48 -7.11
N PRO A 14 -3.27 -27.64 -8.43
CA PRO A 14 -3.89 -26.60 -9.25
C PRO A 14 -5.32 -26.41 -8.76
N MET A 15 -5.57 -25.30 -8.07
CA MET A 15 -6.90 -24.94 -7.63
C MET A 15 -7.75 -24.60 -8.86
N LEU A 16 -8.96 -25.15 -8.94
CA LEU A 16 -9.91 -24.88 -10.04
C LEU A 16 -10.22 -23.38 -10.15
N LYS A 17 -10.70 -22.93 -11.31
CA LYS A 17 -11.21 -21.56 -11.44
C LYS A 17 -12.48 -21.40 -10.62
N ILE A 18 -12.70 -20.21 -10.05
CA ILE A 18 -13.86 -19.96 -9.19
C ILE A 18 -15.17 -20.19 -9.96
N LEU A 19 -15.25 -19.78 -11.22
CA LEU A 19 -16.46 -19.90 -12.03
C LEU A 19 -16.78 -21.34 -12.47
N ASP A 20 -15.78 -22.22 -12.51
CA ASP A 20 -15.92 -23.62 -12.93
C ASP A 20 -16.53 -24.51 -11.82
N VAL A 21 -16.66 -23.96 -10.61
CA VAL A 21 -17.17 -24.64 -9.41
C VAL A 21 -18.64 -24.27 -9.14
N PRO A 22 -19.47 -25.17 -8.58
CA PRO A 22 -20.84 -24.88 -8.18
C PRO A 22 -20.96 -23.65 -7.26
N GLU A 23 -22.03 -22.86 -7.38
CA GLU A 23 -22.24 -21.59 -6.66
C GLU A 23 -22.02 -21.69 -5.14
N ASN A 24 -22.47 -22.80 -4.53
CA ASN A 24 -22.33 -23.06 -3.10
C ASN A 24 -20.87 -23.23 -2.62
N GLU A 25 -19.94 -23.54 -3.51
CA GLU A 25 -18.52 -23.77 -3.18
C GLU A 25 -17.61 -22.63 -3.64
N ARG A 26 -18.12 -21.68 -4.44
CA ARG A 26 -17.34 -20.56 -5.00
C ARG A 26 -16.73 -19.68 -3.92
N PHE A 27 -17.52 -19.34 -2.89
CA PHE A 27 -17.07 -18.50 -1.80
C PHE A 27 -15.93 -19.16 -0.99
N ASP A 28 -16.09 -20.44 -0.62
CA ASP A 28 -15.07 -21.19 0.12
C ASP A 28 -13.78 -21.37 -0.68
N LEU A 29 -13.90 -21.52 -2.00
CA LEU A 29 -12.73 -21.55 -2.89
C LEU A 29 -12.03 -20.19 -2.95
N ALA A 30 -12.79 -19.10 -3.04
CA ALA A 30 -12.25 -17.74 -3.02
C ALA A 30 -11.48 -17.44 -1.72
N ILE A 31 -12.00 -17.86 -0.56
CA ILE A 31 -11.30 -17.73 0.73
C ILE A 31 -10.01 -18.56 0.73
N ARG A 32 -10.04 -19.81 0.28
CA ARG A 32 -8.81 -20.63 0.19
C ARG A 32 -7.75 -20.02 -0.74
N LYS A 33 -8.16 -19.45 -1.87
CA LYS A 33 -7.26 -18.72 -2.78
C LYS A 33 -6.70 -17.46 -2.12
N LEU A 34 -7.50 -16.73 -1.34
CA LEU A 34 -7.02 -15.56 -0.61
C LEU A 34 -6.04 -15.93 0.51
N ASP A 35 -6.33 -16.99 1.26
CA ASP A 35 -5.42 -17.55 2.27
C ASP A 35 -4.11 -18.02 1.66
N PHE A 36 -4.14 -18.51 0.43
CA PHE A 36 -2.92 -18.81 -0.33
C PHE A 36 -2.07 -17.54 -0.50
N CYS A 37 -2.67 -16.44 -0.98
CA CYS A 37 -1.99 -15.16 -1.24
C CYS A 37 -1.45 -14.49 0.04
N ARG A 38 -2.03 -14.79 1.21
CA ARG A 38 -1.56 -14.30 2.53
C ARG A 38 -0.10 -14.64 2.83
N ARG A 39 0.44 -15.70 2.21
CA ARG A 39 1.82 -16.16 2.38
C ARG A 39 2.84 -15.34 1.59
N TRP A 40 2.40 -14.34 0.83
CA TRP A 40 3.30 -13.41 0.17
C TRP A 40 4.25 -12.76 1.19
N PRO A 41 5.59 -12.86 1.01
CA PRO A 41 6.54 -12.38 2.00
C PRO A 41 6.43 -10.86 2.22
N ARG A 42 6.76 -10.41 3.43
CA ARG A 42 7.01 -8.99 3.72
C ARG A 42 8.41 -8.60 3.27
N ASN A 43 8.63 -7.33 2.95
CA ASN A 43 9.97 -6.78 2.67
C ASN A 43 10.65 -7.41 1.46
N LEU A 44 9.90 -7.62 0.37
CA LEU A 44 10.49 -8.07 -0.89
C LEU A 44 11.57 -7.11 -1.36
N HIS A 45 11.43 -5.82 -1.07
CA HIS A 45 12.39 -4.78 -1.43
C HIS A 45 13.83 -5.15 -1.03
N ASN A 46 14.04 -5.57 0.21
CA ASN A 46 15.37 -5.92 0.73
C ASN A 46 15.84 -7.30 0.23
N GLU A 47 14.95 -8.27 0.08
CA GLU A 47 15.33 -9.61 -0.41
C GLU A 47 15.71 -9.62 -1.90
N PHE A 48 15.16 -8.68 -2.67
CA PHE A 48 15.39 -8.55 -4.10
C PHE A 48 16.49 -7.53 -4.44
N ALA A 49 16.65 -6.44 -3.67
CA ALA A 49 17.87 -5.62 -3.74
C ALA A 49 19.12 -6.46 -3.43
N ALA A 50 18.98 -7.49 -2.58
CA ALA A 50 20.01 -8.48 -2.28
C ALA A 50 20.14 -9.61 -3.35
N GLN A 51 19.63 -9.43 -4.59
CA GLN A 51 19.74 -10.40 -5.69
C GLN A 51 21.21 -10.75 -6.01
N THR A 52 21.76 -11.68 -5.24
CA THR A 52 22.63 -12.70 -5.80
C THR A 52 21.72 -13.75 -6.42
N ALA A 53 21.94 -14.10 -7.69
CA ALA A 53 21.16 -15.08 -8.47
C ALA A 53 21.12 -16.52 -7.88
N VAL A 54 21.60 -16.70 -6.64
CA VAL A 54 21.81 -17.97 -5.96
C VAL A 54 20.93 -18.12 -4.70
N SER A 55 20.17 -17.10 -4.30
CA SER A 55 19.29 -17.21 -3.12
C SER A 55 18.03 -18.06 -3.41
N LYS A 56 17.74 -19.04 -2.55
CA LYS A 56 16.55 -19.91 -2.61
C LYS A 56 15.22 -19.12 -2.61
N ASN A 57 15.22 -17.87 -2.14
CA ASN A 57 14.02 -17.04 -2.04
C ASN A 57 13.59 -16.43 -3.38
N SER A 58 14.53 -16.00 -4.22
CA SER A 58 14.21 -15.42 -5.55
C SER A 58 13.47 -16.41 -6.47
N ARG A 59 13.86 -17.69 -6.47
CA ARG A 59 13.16 -18.75 -7.23
C ARG A 59 11.75 -19.02 -6.71
N LYS A 60 11.55 -18.94 -5.38
CA LYS A 60 10.23 -19.11 -4.78
C LYS A 60 9.31 -17.98 -5.21
N ILE A 61 9.80 -16.75 -5.21
CA ILE A 61 8.98 -15.59 -5.57
C ILE A 61 8.59 -15.62 -7.05
N ASN A 62 9.53 -15.92 -7.95
CA ASN A 62 9.23 -16.04 -9.39
C ASN A 62 8.21 -17.14 -9.71
N LYS A 63 8.11 -18.19 -8.89
CA LYS A 63 7.08 -19.24 -9.03
C LYS A 63 5.74 -18.83 -8.38
N PHE A 64 5.80 -18.09 -7.28
CA PHE A 64 4.64 -17.80 -6.43
C PHE A 64 3.86 -16.56 -6.87
N LEU A 65 4.55 -15.55 -7.45
CA LEU A 65 3.95 -14.30 -7.91
C LEU A 65 2.86 -14.51 -8.98
N PRO A 66 3.10 -15.27 -10.07
CA PRO A 66 2.06 -15.44 -11.10
C PRO A 66 0.80 -16.12 -10.55
N ILE A 67 0.96 -17.10 -9.66
CA ILE A 67 -0.15 -17.82 -9.02
C ILE A 67 -0.98 -16.86 -8.15
N CYS A 68 -0.32 -16.00 -7.38
CA CYS A 68 -1.02 -15.01 -6.56
C CYS A 68 -1.75 -13.97 -7.42
N VAL A 69 -1.14 -13.52 -8.51
CA VAL A 69 -1.77 -12.59 -9.46
C VAL A 69 -3.01 -13.22 -10.09
N ASP A 70 -2.92 -14.46 -10.55
CA ASP A 70 -4.06 -15.19 -11.12
C ASP A 70 -5.19 -15.35 -10.09
N PHE A 71 -4.86 -15.80 -8.87
CA PHE A 71 -5.84 -15.98 -7.80
C PHE A 71 -6.50 -14.68 -7.37
N LEU A 72 -5.74 -13.61 -7.17
CA LEU A 72 -6.29 -12.30 -6.82
C LEU A 72 -7.14 -11.74 -7.97
N GLY A 73 -6.73 -11.93 -9.22
CA GLY A 73 -7.50 -11.53 -10.39
C GLY A 73 -8.87 -12.22 -10.44
N GLU A 74 -8.89 -13.54 -10.26
CA GLU A 74 -10.15 -14.30 -10.19
C GLU A 74 -11.03 -13.85 -9.01
N ILE A 75 -10.44 -13.57 -7.85
CA ILE A 75 -11.19 -13.10 -6.67
C ILE A 75 -11.81 -11.72 -6.92
N VAL A 76 -11.04 -10.80 -7.54
CA VAL A 76 -11.52 -9.46 -7.91
C VAL A 76 -12.67 -9.56 -8.93
N GLU A 77 -12.54 -10.41 -9.94
CA GLU A 77 -13.59 -10.66 -10.93
C GLU A 77 -14.84 -11.26 -10.29
N TYR A 78 -14.67 -12.28 -9.43
CA TYR A 78 -15.77 -12.93 -8.72
C TYR A 78 -16.55 -11.93 -7.86
N PHE A 79 -15.89 -11.16 -6.99
CA PHE A 79 -16.58 -10.19 -6.14
C PHE A 79 -17.05 -8.94 -6.91
N GLY A 80 -16.46 -8.63 -8.07
CA GLY A 80 -16.83 -7.49 -8.91
C GLY A 80 -18.06 -7.75 -9.79
N THR A 81 -18.28 -9.00 -10.19
CA THR A 81 -19.38 -9.41 -11.09
C THR A 81 -20.53 -10.09 -10.36
N ALA A 82 -20.26 -10.83 -9.27
CA ALA A 82 -21.30 -11.54 -8.55
C ALA A 82 -22.15 -10.60 -7.70
N LYS A 83 -23.48 -10.74 -7.79
CA LYS A 83 -24.45 -10.20 -6.83
C LYS A 83 -24.32 -10.82 -5.42
N GLU A 84 -23.43 -11.80 -5.24
CA GLU A 84 -23.20 -12.49 -3.97
C GLU A 84 -22.40 -11.63 -2.99
N SER A 85 -22.76 -11.71 -1.72
CA SER A 85 -22.33 -10.75 -0.71
C SER A 85 -20.93 -11.01 -0.21
N ILE A 86 -20.02 -10.06 -0.43
CA ILE A 86 -18.83 -9.85 0.40
C ILE A 86 -19.24 -9.97 1.87
N CYS A 87 -18.59 -10.87 2.60
CA CYS A 87 -18.90 -11.14 4.01
C CYS A 87 -17.70 -10.85 4.91
N GLU A 88 -17.84 -11.09 6.22
CA GLU A 88 -16.79 -10.78 7.20
C GLU A 88 -15.64 -11.81 7.18
N GLN A 89 -15.84 -13.00 6.60
CA GLN A 89 -14.85 -14.09 6.59
C GLN A 89 -13.60 -13.76 5.77
N ILE A 90 -13.69 -12.83 4.82
CA ILE A 90 -12.54 -12.35 4.03
C ILE A 90 -11.63 -11.41 4.84
N TYR A 91 -12.13 -10.81 5.94
CA TYR A 91 -11.39 -9.75 6.64
C TYR A 91 -10.01 -10.20 7.16
N PRO A 92 -9.85 -11.34 7.86
CA PRO A 92 -8.56 -11.72 8.41
C PRO A 92 -7.46 -11.80 7.35
N SER A 93 -7.72 -12.53 6.26
CA SER A 93 -6.74 -12.76 5.20
C SER A 93 -6.48 -11.49 4.40
N LEU A 94 -7.53 -10.73 4.06
CA LEU A 94 -7.38 -9.49 3.29
C LEU A 94 -6.63 -8.41 4.06
N PHE A 95 -7.00 -8.15 5.32
CA PHE A 95 -6.32 -7.15 6.13
C PHE A 95 -4.88 -7.53 6.42
N GLU A 96 -4.56 -8.82 6.55
CA GLU A 96 -3.18 -9.28 6.70
C GLU A 96 -2.35 -9.02 5.42
N ILE A 97 -2.89 -9.35 4.24
CA ILE A 97 -2.23 -9.06 2.95
C ILE A 97 -1.99 -7.55 2.78
N VAL A 98 -3.02 -6.73 3.04
CA VAL A 98 -2.91 -5.27 2.96
C VAL A 98 -1.90 -4.75 4.00
N SER A 99 -1.92 -5.28 5.22
CA SER A 99 -0.95 -4.90 6.26
C SER A 99 0.48 -5.20 5.82
N ASN A 100 0.73 -6.38 5.26
CA ASN A 100 2.04 -6.75 4.73
C ASN A 100 2.53 -5.75 3.68
N LYS A 101 1.62 -5.25 2.82
CA LYS A 101 1.95 -4.26 1.80
C LYS A 101 2.19 -2.86 2.36
N ILE A 102 1.31 -2.35 3.23
CA ILE A 102 1.46 -0.97 3.73
C ILE A 102 2.66 -0.83 4.66
N TYR A 103 2.99 -1.85 5.44
CA TYR A 103 4.11 -1.82 6.37
C TYR A 103 5.45 -2.18 5.72
N ASP A 104 5.46 -2.54 4.43
CA ASP A 104 6.70 -2.66 3.68
C ASP A 104 7.35 -1.27 3.61
N ASP A 105 8.63 -1.17 3.96
CA ASP A 105 9.35 0.08 3.92
C ASP A 105 9.64 0.44 2.46
N PHE A 106 9.09 1.58 2.03
CA PHE A 106 9.57 2.31 0.86
C PHE A 106 10.97 2.83 1.17
N HIS A 107 11.94 1.93 1.31
CA HIS A 107 13.32 2.30 1.06
C HIS A 107 13.41 2.47 -0.46
N PRO A 108 13.75 3.65 -0.99
CA PRO A 108 14.24 3.68 -2.35
C PRO A 108 15.49 2.78 -2.40
N PRO A 109 15.69 1.98 -3.47
CA PRO A 109 17.02 1.47 -3.75
C PRO A 109 17.92 2.70 -3.85
N LEU A 110 19.00 2.74 -3.07
CA LEU A 110 19.96 3.84 -2.98
C LEU A 110 20.00 4.67 -4.27
N ASP A 111 19.65 5.96 -4.19
CA ASP A 111 19.76 6.86 -5.33
C ASP A 111 21.19 6.82 -5.90
N ASP A 112 21.37 7.15 -7.18
CA ASP A 112 22.69 7.10 -7.81
C ASP A 112 23.71 7.99 -7.08
N GLU A 113 23.28 9.08 -6.44
CA GLU A 113 24.12 9.93 -5.58
C GLU A 113 24.55 9.20 -4.28
N GLU A 114 23.69 8.40 -3.68
CA GLU A 114 24.03 7.66 -2.45
C GLU A 114 24.86 6.41 -2.77
N LYS A 115 24.66 5.79 -3.94
CA LYS A 115 25.60 4.79 -4.50
C LYS A 115 26.98 5.40 -4.74
N GLN A 116 27.03 6.63 -5.27
CA GLN A 116 28.27 7.33 -5.55
C GLN A 116 28.98 7.76 -4.25
N TRP A 117 28.23 8.21 -3.25
CA TRP A 117 28.74 8.47 -1.91
C TRP A 117 29.25 7.21 -1.19
N GLN A 118 28.57 6.06 -1.31
CA GLN A 118 29.05 4.79 -0.76
C GLN A 118 30.28 4.26 -1.50
N ALA A 119 30.35 4.47 -2.82
CA ALA A 119 31.53 4.18 -3.62
C ALA A 119 32.72 5.06 -3.20
N GLU A 120 32.49 6.34 -2.89
CA GLU A 120 33.51 7.28 -2.39
C GLU A 120 33.98 6.96 -0.96
N LYS A 121 33.10 6.39 -0.11
CA LYS A 121 33.46 5.96 1.25
C LYS A 121 34.15 4.61 1.35
N GLY A 122 34.34 3.91 0.23
CA GLY A 122 35.04 2.62 0.20
C GLY A 122 34.27 1.48 0.88
N GLU A 123 32.98 1.64 1.13
CA GLU A 123 32.08 0.56 1.58
C GLU A 123 31.55 -0.22 0.37
N THR A 124 32.42 -0.55 -0.59
CA THR A 124 32.12 -1.67 -1.47
C THR A 124 32.24 -2.92 -0.62
N LEU A 125 31.14 -3.69 -0.52
CA LEU A 125 31.19 -5.08 -0.09
C LEU A 125 32.17 -5.81 -1.02
N ALA A 126 33.43 -5.83 -0.61
CA ALA A 126 34.50 -6.47 -1.33
C ALA A 126 34.16 -7.96 -1.45
N LYS A 127 33.82 -8.40 -2.66
CA LYS A 127 34.39 -9.59 -3.30
C LYS A 127 34.43 -9.39 -4.82
N GLU A 128 35.52 -8.79 -5.28
CA GLU A 128 36.05 -9.14 -6.60
C GLU A 128 36.37 -10.64 -6.60
N GLY A 129 35.73 -11.36 -7.51
CA GLY A 129 35.95 -12.79 -7.69
C GLY A 129 34.82 -13.44 -8.48
N GLN A 130 34.99 -13.48 -9.80
CA GLN A 130 34.15 -14.11 -10.84
C GLN A 130 33.05 -13.22 -11.44
N GLY A 131 33.22 -12.95 -12.74
CA GLY A 131 32.29 -12.19 -13.56
C GLY A 131 30.91 -12.82 -13.62
N GLY A 132 29.98 -12.18 -12.94
CA GLY A 132 28.57 -12.18 -13.27
C GLY A 132 28.13 -10.74 -13.13
N HIS A 133 27.73 -10.11 -14.24
CA HIS A 133 27.03 -8.83 -14.18
C HIS A 133 25.80 -9.05 -13.29
N VAL A 134 25.81 -8.52 -12.06
CA VAL A 134 24.66 -8.62 -11.18
C VAL A 134 23.60 -7.73 -11.81
N ASN A 135 22.58 -8.32 -12.43
CA ASN A 135 21.52 -7.58 -13.07
C ASN A 135 20.57 -7.07 -11.98
N VAL A 136 20.98 -6.01 -11.28
CA VAL A 136 20.12 -5.30 -10.34
C VAL A 136 19.07 -4.59 -11.19
N LEU A 137 17.81 -5.00 -11.10
CA LEU A 137 16.72 -4.32 -11.78
C LEU A 137 16.67 -2.86 -11.29
N SER A 138 16.30 -1.92 -12.15
CA SER A 138 16.05 -0.53 -11.77
C SER A 138 14.79 -0.41 -10.91
N VAL A 139 14.66 0.67 -10.13
CA VAL A 139 13.49 0.95 -9.26
C VAL A 139 12.17 0.79 -10.04
N ASP A 140 12.14 1.30 -11.27
CA ASP A 140 10.96 1.25 -12.13
C ASP A 140 10.66 -0.16 -12.67
N GLU A 141 11.69 -0.95 -12.98
CA GLU A 141 11.53 -2.35 -13.38
C GLU A 141 11.00 -3.22 -12.22
N TRP A 142 11.44 -2.96 -10.99
CA TRP A 142 10.89 -3.63 -9.79
C TRP A 142 9.43 -3.29 -9.57
N HIS A 143 9.12 -1.99 -9.60
CA HIS A 143 7.74 -1.54 -9.44
C HIS A 143 6.86 -2.24 -10.46
N SER A 144 7.26 -2.31 -11.73
CA SER A 144 6.51 -3.02 -12.78
C SER A 144 6.19 -4.48 -12.45
N VAL A 145 7.15 -5.24 -11.90
CA VAL A 145 6.97 -6.66 -11.54
C VAL A 145 6.03 -6.82 -10.34
N GLU A 146 6.20 -6.04 -9.28
CA GLU A 146 5.37 -6.14 -8.06
C GLU A 146 4.01 -5.46 -8.20
N TRP A 147 3.89 -4.50 -9.12
CA TRP A 147 2.70 -3.68 -9.32
C TRP A 147 1.49 -4.52 -9.72
N SER A 148 1.68 -5.56 -10.53
CA SER A 148 0.60 -6.46 -10.92
C SER A 148 -0.10 -7.11 -9.72
N HIS A 149 0.67 -7.52 -8.71
CA HIS A 149 0.13 -8.05 -7.45
C HIS A 149 -0.45 -6.92 -6.58
N SER A 150 0.31 -5.85 -6.37
CA SER A 150 -0.06 -4.74 -5.49
C SER A 150 -1.36 -4.06 -5.92
N LYS A 151 -1.52 -3.84 -7.23
CA LYS A 151 -2.73 -3.29 -7.84
C LYS A 151 -3.94 -4.14 -7.50
N LEU A 152 -3.87 -5.46 -7.68
CA LEU A 152 -4.98 -6.38 -7.39
C LEU A 152 -5.33 -6.41 -5.89
N VAL A 153 -4.33 -6.35 -5.00
CA VAL A 153 -4.55 -6.22 -3.56
C VAL A 153 -5.33 -4.95 -3.23
N TYR A 154 -4.92 -3.81 -3.80
CA TYR A 154 -5.61 -2.54 -3.57
C TYR A 154 -7.02 -2.51 -4.20
N GLU A 155 -7.20 -3.09 -5.38
CA GLU A 155 -8.51 -3.22 -6.03
C GLU A 155 -9.47 -4.07 -5.20
N LEU A 156 -9.03 -5.25 -4.74
CA LEU A 156 -9.81 -6.11 -3.87
C LEU A 156 -10.17 -5.40 -2.56
N PHE A 157 -9.21 -4.69 -1.95
CA PHE A 157 -9.47 -3.97 -0.71
C PHE A 157 -10.48 -2.83 -0.90
N LEU A 158 -10.37 -2.06 -1.99
CA LEU A 158 -11.35 -1.03 -2.33
C LEU A 158 -12.74 -1.62 -2.60
N LEU A 159 -12.81 -2.76 -3.28
CA LEU A 159 -14.07 -3.45 -3.54
C LEU A 159 -14.77 -3.84 -2.23
N VAL A 160 -14.02 -4.43 -1.29
CA VAL A 160 -14.52 -4.78 0.05
C VAL A 160 -14.92 -3.54 0.84
N LEU A 161 -14.10 -2.49 0.84
CA LEU A 161 -14.41 -1.24 1.54
C LEU A 161 -15.63 -0.54 0.96
N ARG A 162 -15.86 -0.60 -0.36
CA ARG A 162 -17.00 0.05 -1.03
C ARG A 162 -18.30 -0.74 -0.90
N SER A 163 -18.23 -2.04 -0.60
CA SER A 163 -19.41 -2.88 -0.40
C SER A 163 -20.36 -2.32 0.66
N ASP A 164 -21.66 -2.34 0.37
CA ASP A 164 -22.73 -2.02 1.32
C ASP A 164 -22.84 -3.05 2.45
N LYS A 165 -22.26 -4.24 2.26
CA LYS A 165 -22.21 -5.31 3.26
C LYS A 165 -21.01 -5.19 4.19
N PHE A 166 -20.14 -4.19 3.98
CA PHE A 166 -18.98 -3.96 4.83
C PHE A 166 -19.39 -3.57 6.26
N ARG A 167 -18.90 -4.31 7.25
CA ARG A 167 -19.23 -4.09 8.66
C ARG A 167 -18.03 -3.59 9.44
N VAL A 168 -18.05 -2.28 9.72
CA VAL A 168 -17.01 -1.58 10.51
C VAL A 168 -16.83 -2.22 11.89
N THR A 169 -17.89 -2.71 12.52
CA THR A 169 -17.85 -3.35 13.84
C THR A 169 -16.97 -4.59 13.91
N ARG A 170 -16.76 -5.26 12.77
CA ARG A 170 -15.97 -6.49 12.63
C ARG A 170 -14.59 -6.20 12.04
N ALA A 171 -14.48 -5.18 11.20
CA ALA A 171 -13.21 -4.72 10.66
C ALA A 171 -12.38 -3.90 11.68
N LYS A 172 -12.99 -3.37 12.74
CA LYS A 172 -12.32 -2.49 13.73
C LYS A 172 -11.11 -3.13 14.42
N ASP A 173 -11.05 -4.45 14.49
CA ASP A 173 -9.96 -5.15 15.17
C ASP A 173 -8.70 -5.27 14.29
N PHE A 174 -8.84 -5.00 12.98
CA PHE A 174 -7.75 -5.05 11.99
C PHE A 174 -7.17 -3.68 11.64
N VAL A 175 -7.89 -2.60 11.92
CA VAL A 175 -7.48 -1.23 11.60
C VAL A 175 -7.19 -0.48 12.88
N ASP A 176 -5.94 -0.18 13.17
CA ASP A 176 -5.53 0.65 14.32
C ASP A 176 -5.01 2.03 13.87
N GLN A 177 -4.54 2.85 14.82
CA GLN A 177 -3.95 4.14 14.48
C GLN A 177 -2.66 4.01 13.66
N GLN A 178 -1.90 2.93 13.87
CA GLN A 178 -0.63 2.72 13.18
C GLN A 178 -0.85 2.35 11.71
N PHE A 179 -1.87 1.55 11.42
CA PHE A 179 -2.34 1.23 10.06
C PHE A 179 -2.71 2.51 9.31
N VAL A 180 -3.49 3.38 9.95
CA VAL A 180 -3.91 4.66 9.37
C VAL A 180 -2.72 5.60 9.14
N ARG A 181 -1.82 5.71 10.12
CA ARG A 181 -0.61 6.51 10.00
C ARG A 181 0.23 6.04 8.82
N ARG A 182 0.42 4.73 8.69
CA ARG A 182 1.23 4.16 7.62
C ARG A 182 0.62 4.42 6.24
N LEU A 183 -0.70 4.31 6.10
CA LEU A 183 -1.38 4.71 4.87
C LEU A 183 -1.14 6.19 4.51
N ILE A 184 -1.25 7.10 5.48
CA ILE A 184 -0.98 8.53 5.27
C ILE A 184 0.45 8.77 4.82
N THR A 185 1.42 8.15 5.52
CA THR A 185 2.83 8.23 5.13
C THR A 185 3.06 7.71 3.71
N ASN A 186 2.48 6.56 3.35
CA ASN A 186 2.66 5.97 2.03
C ASN A 186 2.04 6.86 0.92
N VAL A 187 0.91 7.53 1.19
CA VAL A 187 0.36 8.54 0.26
C VAL A 187 1.36 9.68 0.06
N ALA A 188 1.99 10.15 1.14
CA ALA A 188 2.94 11.27 1.10
C ALA A 188 4.24 10.93 0.35
N ILE A 189 4.83 9.76 0.58
CA ILE A 189 6.19 9.44 0.12
C ILE A 189 6.28 8.49 -1.08
N CYS A 190 5.19 7.81 -1.48
CA CYS A 190 5.26 6.86 -2.58
C CYS A 190 5.57 7.59 -3.90
N PRO A 191 6.64 7.22 -4.63
CA PRO A 191 7.05 7.92 -5.86
C PRO A 191 6.08 7.67 -7.03
N HIS A 192 5.38 6.54 -7.03
CA HIS A 192 4.50 6.13 -8.13
C HIS A 192 3.09 6.68 -7.98
N SER A 193 2.68 7.54 -8.92
CA SER A 193 1.36 8.21 -8.89
C SER A 193 0.18 7.25 -8.94
N GLU A 194 0.31 6.13 -9.66
CA GLU A 194 -0.75 5.11 -9.74
C GLU A 194 -1.03 4.50 -8.36
N GLU A 195 0.02 4.11 -7.63
CA GLU A 195 -0.08 3.55 -6.28
C GLU A 195 -0.64 4.57 -5.30
N ARG A 196 -0.15 5.81 -5.32
CA ARG A 196 -0.69 6.92 -4.51
C ARG A 196 -2.19 7.09 -4.69
N ARG A 197 -2.69 7.00 -5.92
CA ARG A 197 -4.13 7.11 -6.22
C ARG A 197 -4.95 6.00 -5.57
N TYR A 198 -4.46 4.77 -5.50
CA TYR A 198 -5.14 3.68 -4.79
C TYR A 198 -5.11 3.90 -3.27
N LEU A 199 -3.94 4.23 -2.72
CA LEU A 199 -3.76 4.51 -1.30
C LEU A 199 -4.68 5.66 -0.83
N ALA A 200 -4.81 6.71 -1.64
CA ALA A 200 -5.68 7.85 -1.35
C ALA A 200 -7.17 7.46 -1.32
N GLN A 201 -7.62 6.66 -2.27
CA GLN A 201 -8.99 6.13 -2.29
C GLN A 201 -9.28 5.22 -1.09
N ILE A 202 -8.31 4.40 -0.69
CA ILE A 202 -8.40 3.53 0.49
C ILE A 202 -8.53 4.39 1.74
N LEU A 203 -7.63 5.37 1.91
CA LEU A 203 -7.62 6.27 3.06
C LEU A 203 -8.89 7.11 3.14
N ARG A 204 -9.42 7.61 2.02
CA ARG A 204 -10.74 8.26 1.95
C ARG A 204 -11.84 7.32 2.43
N SER A 205 -11.86 6.08 1.94
CA SER A 205 -12.87 5.09 2.35
C SER A 205 -12.82 4.81 3.86
N ILE A 206 -11.60 4.71 4.41
CA ILE A 206 -11.39 4.55 5.86
C ILE A 206 -11.87 5.78 6.63
N TYR A 207 -11.56 6.99 6.17
CA TYR A 207 -12.01 8.24 6.79
C TYR A 207 -13.55 8.33 6.87
N LEU A 208 -14.23 7.95 5.78
CA LEU A 208 -15.69 7.99 5.71
C LEU A 208 -16.32 6.93 6.63
N LYS A 209 -15.81 5.69 6.62
CA LYS A 209 -16.41 4.55 7.35
C LYS A 209 -16.00 4.46 8.83
N PHE A 210 -14.74 4.75 9.17
CA PHE A 210 -14.22 4.64 10.53
C PHE A 210 -14.22 6.00 11.24
N VAL A 211 -15.39 6.41 11.72
CA VAL A 211 -15.60 7.71 12.40
C VAL A 211 -14.58 7.96 13.53
N ARG A 212 -14.20 6.91 14.27
CA ARG A 212 -13.22 6.98 15.37
C ARG A 212 -11.85 7.51 14.95
N PHE A 213 -11.45 7.29 13.70
CA PHE A 213 -10.13 7.71 13.20
C PHE A 213 -10.13 9.09 12.59
N ARG A 214 -11.29 9.73 12.39
CA ARG A 214 -11.37 11.05 11.73
C ARG A 214 -10.48 12.11 12.39
N PRO A 215 -10.45 12.29 13.73
CA PRO A 215 -9.55 13.27 14.34
C PRO A 215 -8.07 12.97 14.06
N HIS A 216 -7.69 11.68 14.12
CA HIS A 216 -6.33 11.22 13.87
C HIS A 216 -5.92 11.44 12.40
N ILE A 217 -6.78 11.07 11.45
CA ILE A 217 -6.56 11.25 10.01
C ILE A 217 -6.39 12.74 9.69
N ARG A 218 -7.32 13.60 10.15
CA ARG A 218 -7.23 15.05 9.92
C ARG A 218 -5.90 15.60 10.39
N LYS A 219 -5.55 15.34 11.65
CA LYS A 219 -4.29 15.81 12.24
C LYS A 219 -3.08 15.38 11.42
N HIS A 220 -3.02 14.12 10.99
CA HIS A 220 -1.88 13.59 10.26
C HIS A 220 -1.81 14.07 8.81
N LEU A 221 -2.93 14.21 8.10
CA LEU A 221 -2.95 14.81 6.75
C LEU A 221 -2.40 16.26 6.78
N PHE A 222 -2.85 17.07 7.75
CA PHE A 222 -2.35 18.43 7.90
C PHE A 222 -0.89 18.49 8.33
N TYR A 223 -0.45 17.57 9.19
CA TYR A 223 0.95 17.46 9.59
C TYR A 223 1.83 17.11 8.39
N SER A 224 1.46 16.11 7.60
CA SER A 224 2.18 15.69 6.40
C SER A 224 2.24 16.79 5.33
N LEU A 225 1.16 17.55 5.11
CA LEU A 225 1.23 18.74 4.24
C LEU A 225 2.09 19.86 4.83
N GLY A 226 2.05 20.05 6.15
CA GLY A 226 2.91 21.00 6.83
C GLY A 226 4.39 20.66 6.61
N GLU A 227 4.75 19.39 6.71
CA GLU A 227 6.10 18.91 6.34
C GLU A 227 6.40 19.25 4.87
N ALA A 228 5.50 18.96 3.93
CA ALA A 228 5.72 19.31 2.52
C ALA A 228 6.02 20.81 2.28
N VAL A 229 5.34 21.71 3.00
CA VAL A 229 5.43 23.17 2.81
C VAL A 229 6.59 23.80 3.57
N PHE A 230 6.79 23.42 4.83
CA PHE A 230 7.78 24.05 5.70
C PHE A 230 9.16 23.39 5.59
N ASP A 231 9.20 22.12 5.19
CA ASP A 231 10.42 21.33 5.01
C ASP A 231 10.99 21.44 3.58
N GLU A 232 10.41 22.29 2.71
CA GLU A 232 10.97 22.65 1.39
C GLU A 232 12.41 23.19 1.51
N ARG A 233 12.77 23.81 2.64
CA ARG A 233 14.15 24.21 2.96
C ARG A 233 15.07 23.06 3.36
N CYS A 234 14.52 21.92 3.77
CA CYS A 234 15.22 20.70 4.16
C CYS A 234 15.14 19.60 3.09
N GLN A 235 14.40 19.78 1.98
CA GLN A 235 14.52 18.92 0.80
C GLN A 235 15.95 18.91 0.22
N LEU A 236 16.76 19.91 0.58
CA LEU A 236 18.20 19.97 0.29
C LEU A 236 19.08 19.18 1.29
N ALA A 237 18.54 18.72 2.42
CA ALA A 237 19.28 18.10 3.52
C ALA A 237 18.74 16.73 3.98
N THR A 238 17.51 16.38 3.65
CA THR A 238 16.87 15.10 3.98
C THR A 238 16.33 14.43 2.72
N THR A 239 16.70 13.16 2.52
CA THR A 239 16.36 12.26 1.40
C THR A 239 14.87 11.92 1.24
N LYS A 240 13.95 12.70 1.82
CA LYS A 240 12.51 12.42 1.79
C LYS A 240 11.76 13.45 0.96
N THR A 241 11.63 13.15 -0.33
CA THR A 241 10.78 13.90 -1.24
C THR A 241 9.31 13.62 -0.96
N PHE A 242 8.50 14.67 -0.84
CA PHE A 242 7.05 14.56 -0.68
C PHE A 242 6.39 14.54 -2.06
N HIS A 243 5.80 13.40 -2.44
CA HIS A 243 5.16 13.22 -3.76
C HIS A 243 3.64 13.37 -3.74
N GLY A 244 3.01 13.25 -2.56
CA GLY A 244 1.56 13.08 -2.42
C GLY A 244 0.72 14.33 -2.17
N VAL A 245 1.14 15.53 -2.61
CA VAL A 245 0.43 16.78 -2.27
C VAL A 245 -0.99 16.75 -2.84
N ALA A 246 -1.10 16.44 -4.14
CA ALA A 246 -2.37 16.37 -4.86
C ALA A 246 -3.34 15.37 -4.19
N GLU A 247 -2.90 14.14 -3.96
CA GLU A 247 -3.73 13.09 -3.36
C GLU A 247 -4.12 13.40 -1.91
N THR A 248 -3.24 14.07 -1.16
CA THR A 248 -3.56 14.52 0.20
C THR A 248 -4.65 15.59 0.21
N LEU A 249 -4.59 16.55 -0.73
CA LEU A 249 -5.61 17.58 -0.91
C LEU A 249 -6.96 16.99 -1.35
N ASP A 250 -6.94 16.01 -2.24
CA ASP A 250 -8.13 15.27 -2.71
C ASP A 250 -8.86 14.57 -1.53
N ILE A 251 -8.12 14.05 -0.55
CA ILE A 251 -8.71 13.51 0.68
C ILE A 251 -9.25 14.65 1.56
N LEU A 252 -8.52 15.75 1.67
CA LEU A 252 -8.91 16.90 2.48
C LEU A 252 -10.19 17.58 1.98
N GLU A 253 -10.51 17.52 0.68
CA GLU A 253 -11.80 17.99 0.16
C GLU A 253 -12.97 17.33 0.90
N ASN A 254 -12.91 16.01 1.09
CA ASN A 254 -13.92 15.24 1.82
C ASN A 254 -13.88 15.52 3.34
N VAL A 255 -12.71 15.88 3.86
CA VAL A 255 -12.55 16.27 5.26
C VAL A 255 -13.24 17.62 5.52
N ILE A 256 -12.96 18.60 4.68
CA ILE A 256 -13.45 19.98 4.79
C ILE A 256 -14.96 20.01 4.55
N GLY A 257 -15.47 19.24 3.59
CA GLY A 257 -16.92 19.10 3.35
C GLY A 257 -17.71 18.60 4.57
N ALA A 258 -17.04 17.97 5.55
CA ALA A 258 -17.66 17.50 6.79
C ALA A 258 -17.61 18.54 7.95
N PHE A 259 -17.04 19.73 7.74
CA PHE A 259 -16.92 20.74 8.78
C PHE A 259 -18.28 21.37 9.11
N LYS A 260 -18.51 21.59 10.41
CA LYS A 260 -19.72 22.26 10.91
C LYS A 260 -19.42 23.74 11.10
N VAL A 261 -20.37 24.59 10.70
CA VAL A 261 -20.33 26.03 10.96
C VAL A 261 -21.05 26.32 12.29
N PRO A 262 -20.51 27.20 13.16
CA PRO A 262 -19.25 27.93 13.03
C PRO A 262 -18.00 27.04 13.18
N LEU A 263 -16.97 27.31 12.37
CA LEU A 263 -15.71 26.56 12.38
C LEU A 263 -15.03 26.62 13.75
N LYS A 264 -14.50 25.48 14.20
CA LYS A 264 -13.69 25.41 15.42
C LYS A 264 -12.36 26.12 15.23
N SER A 265 -11.76 26.55 16.34
CA SER A 265 -10.43 27.18 16.34
C SER A 265 -9.36 26.29 15.71
N GLU A 266 -9.41 24.99 15.96
CA GLU A 266 -8.51 23.99 15.36
C GLU A 266 -8.62 23.96 13.84
N ASP A 267 -9.85 23.87 13.31
CA ASP A 267 -10.09 23.86 11.86
C ASP A 267 -9.62 25.19 11.22
N LYS A 268 -9.83 26.34 11.88
CA LYS A 268 -9.31 27.64 11.42
C LYS A 268 -7.78 27.69 11.39
N GLN A 269 -7.12 27.15 12.41
CA GLN A 269 -5.66 27.10 12.46
C GLN A 269 -5.10 26.24 11.32
N MET A 270 -5.76 25.12 10.99
CA MET A 270 -5.38 24.25 9.86
C MET A 270 -5.37 25.02 8.53
N PHE A 271 -6.42 25.78 8.23
CA PHE A 271 -6.45 26.62 7.02
C PHE A 271 -5.33 27.66 7.02
N SER A 272 -5.18 28.41 8.12
CA SER A 272 -4.24 29.53 8.18
C SER A 272 -2.76 29.13 8.13
N LYS A 273 -2.42 27.97 8.71
CA LYS A 273 -1.03 27.54 8.88
C LYS A 273 -0.53 26.57 7.81
N VAL A 274 -1.42 25.88 7.10
CA VAL A 274 -1.02 24.84 6.14
C VAL A 274 -1.58 25.14 4.75
N LEU A 275 -2.90 25.30 4.62
CA LEU A 275 -3.53 25.50 3.31
C LEU A 275 -3.23 26.87 2.69
N LEU A 276 -3.24 27.96 3.47
CA LEU A 276 -2.88 29.28 2.94
C LEU A 276 -1.41 29.36 2.47
N PRO A 277 -0.42 28.85 3.24
CA PRO A 277 0.96 28.78 2.77
C PRO A 277 1.18 27.90 1.53
N LEU A 278 0.40 26.82 1.32
CA LEU A 278 0.47 25.98 0.11
C LEU A 278 0.27 26.76 -1.19
N HIS A 279 -0.52 27.83 -1.18
CA HIS A 279 -0.69 28.69 -2.36
C HIS A 279 0.55 29.50 -2.74
N LYS A 280 1.59 29.49 -1.89
CA LYS A 280 2.83 30.24 -2.08
C LYS A 280 4.04 29.35 -2.32
N SER A 281 3.90 28.03 -2.31
CA SER A 281 5.02 27.11 -2.56
C SER A 281 5.38 27.09 -4.04
N ASP A 282 6.65 26.82 -4.35
CA ASP A 282 7.15 26.79 -5.73
C ASP A 282 6.53 25.64 -6.55
N SER A 283 6.06 24.58 -5.87
CA SER A 283 5.37 23.42 -6.49
C SER A 283 3.88 23.63 -6.80
N PHE A 284 3.32 24.83 -6.56
CA PHE A 284 1.87 25.11 -6.61
C PHE A 284 1.21 24.77 -7.95
N GLU A 285 1.93 24.91 -9.07
CA GLU A 285 1.39 24.64 -10.42
C GLU A 285 0.98 23.17 -10.61
N SER A 286 1.62 22.24 -9.90
CA SER A 286 1.33 20.79 -9.98
C SER A 286 0.01 20.37 -9.29
N PHE A 287 -0.51 21.19 -8.36
CA PHE A 287 -1.72 20.89 -7.58
C PHE A 287 -2.75 22.05 -7.55
N TYR A 288 -2.52 23.11 -8.35
CA TYR A 288 -3.35 24.32 -8.44
C TYR A 288 -4.86 24.06 -8.49
N LYS A 289 -5.28 23.10 -9.33
CA LYS A 289 -6.70 22.75 -9.54
C LYS A 289 -7.40 22.18 -8.30
N MET A 290 -6.67 21.69 -7.31
CA MET A 290 -7.22 21.07 -6.11
C MET A 290 -7.27 22.04 -4.92
N VAL A 291 -6.61 23.20 -5.00
CA VAL A 291 -6.57 24.18 -3.91
C VAL A 291 -7.55 25.35 -4.14
N ASN A 292 -7.91 25.64 -5.39
CA ASN A 292 -8.95 26.63 -5.74
C ASN A 292 -10.36 26.05 -5.65
#